data_AF-A0A031JDK7-F1
#
_entry.id   AF-A0A031JDK7-F1
#
_cell.length_a   1.000
_cell.length_b   1.000
_cell.length_c   1.000
_cell.angle_alpha   90.00
_cell.angle_beta   90.00
_cell.angle_gamma   90.00
#
_symmetry.space_group_name_H-M   'P 1'
#
loop_
_entity.id
_entity.type
_entity.pdbx_description
1 polymer ?
#
loop_
_entity_poly.entity_id
_entity_poly.type
_entity_poly.pdbx_seq_one_letter_code
_entity_poly.pdbx_strand_id
1 'polypeptide(L)'
;MTALTTLVVPVALLFPASTKAQTMEDRARAAATAARAKSSDSDALRANYVTPGLAGEAIATIDDSRSFTPSIACRKTATMLEVLVQPSGTGDLTSVTVSRDRDLDGTIDSTSTIPVPVSGICSNGVVSCSPGTWEKCRFLRWNVDSAGALNLTAVDMPQLAACYCINASCGSNLAWANMPSLLRDLGGGMVGALTTADPRYGIAEAVIDGPSIRYAGALSSACSADAAVPQSRYRAAPAAIASDAAIASSASTVFKALEGSSIGTGTSQQYRHCTIKRQVSVVRPAPASIVSRTSGGYSTLQNGSAFDFLMGSPADNSLAGNSCTLFDFRMMLRVAGADRIRDARLAHYYADDWAQVRIDGQLVGSGPSNWTGTGLPPGTCETKDTFHRYPGLDLKPFLTDGDHEVWLRVAVAKGGEAFAQIHVDVDDSCQVLEQVVDGCSFIAADPQCRLDSELVDGVQTSLNGVATGLRPLEQTRLMGAPSCPTDLTRDYFTKDRKYRCTATSLAYPDTSRGAYIIDRSTETLLADRTLQADGSFSSSTQAFALPDRGSVPACEPICKTQAPKANSEAAPDGVVGSKQNQPTGVDTFYHACTSDNACPAGPGEEIVSACGCLDDFPEAVVMMQTVRMAGADMVCSAVAP
;
A
#
# COMPACT_ATOMS: atom_id res chain seq x y z
N MET A 1 25.76 91.50 69.03
CA MET A 1 26.63 90.31 69.09
C MET A 1 25.73 89.11 69.21
N THR A 2 25.51 88.39 68.12
CA THR A 2 24.66 87.20 68.07
C THR A 2 25.32 86.23 67.09
N ALA A 3 25.86 85.15 67.65
CA ALA A 3 26.58 84.12 66.93
C ALA A 3 25.64 82.95 66.60
N LEU A 4 25.70 82.52 65.35
CA LEU A 4 25.05 81.34 64.78
C LEU A 4 25.42 80.07 65.57
N THR A 5 24.43 79.22 65.84
CA THR A 5 24.63 77.81 66.22
C THR A 5 23.81 76.94 65.28
N THR A 6 24.49 76.02 64.61
CA THR A 6 23.99 75.06 63.64
C THR A 6 23.21 73.95 64.33
N LEU A 7 21.97 73.68 63.88
CA LEU A 7 21.16 72.54 64.31
C LEU A 7 21.04 71.53 63.16
N VAL A 8 21.50 70.30 63.39
CA VAL A 8 21.42 69.17 62.47
C VAL A 8 20.06 68.47 62.66
N VAL A 9 19.30 68.30 61.57
CA VAL A 9 18.06 67.51 61.51
C VAL A 9 18.34 66.24 60.69
N PRO A 10 18.10 65.01 61.20
CA PRO A 10 18.25 63.81 60.40
C PRO A 10 17.00 63.60 59.54
N VAL A 11 17.20 63.46 58.24
CA VAL A 11 16.19 63.07 57.26
C VAL A 11 15.97 61.56 57.37
N ALA A 12 14.75 61.14 57.73
CA ALA A 12 14.34 59.74 57.66
C ALA A 12 14.07 59.36 56.18
N LEU A 13 15.00 58.61 55.60
CA LEU A 13 14.84 57.98 54.28
C LEU A 13 13.86 56.81 54.40
N LEU A 14 12.66 56.98 53.84
CA LEU A 14 11.73 55.89 53.53
C LEU A 14 12.36 55.01 52.45
N PHE A 15 12.83 53.81 52.82
CA PHE A 15 13.23 52.80 51.86
C PHE A 15 11.98 52.25 51.14
N PRO A 16 12.01 52.09 49.81
CA PRO A 16 10.93 51.46 49.07
C PRO A 16 10.85 49.98 49.48
N ALA A 17 9.64 49.53 49.83
CA ALA A 17 9.36 48.12 50.05
C ALA A 17 9.73 47.34 48.78
N SER A 18 10.70 46.44 48.90
CA SER A 18 11.10 45.54 47.82
C SER A 18 9.94 44.64 47.48
N THR A 19 9.29 44.88 46.33
CA THR A 19 8.40 43.93 45.69
C THR A 19 9.21 42.67 45.38
N LYS A 20 9.01 41.60 46.16
CA LYS A 20 9.60 40.29 45.83
C LYS A 20 9.09 39.87 44.46
N ALA A 21 10.01 39.61 43.53
CA ALA A 21 9.69 39.05 42.23
C ALA A 21 8.92 37.73 42.43
N GLN A 22 7.77 37.57 41.77
CA GLN A 22 7.01 36.32 41.79
C GLN A 22 7.89 35.14 41.36
N THR A 23 7.77 34.02 42.08
CA THR A 23 8.46 32.78 41.73
C THR A 23 8.02 32.31 40.33
N MET A 24 8.83 31.46 39.68
CA MET A 24 8.44 30.88 38.39
C MET A 24 7.19 30.01 38.54
N GLU A 25 7.02 29.33 39.69
CA GLU A 25 5.81 28.58 40.00
C GLU A 25 4.58 29.48 40.13
N ASP A 26 4.68 30.63 40.82
CA ASP A 26 3.56 31.56 40.96
C ASP A 26 3.15 32.15 39.60
N ARG A 27 4.12 32.46 38.74
CA ARG A 27 3.87 32.91 37.36
C ARG A 27 3.22 31.83 36.51
N ALA A 28 3.69 30.58 36.62
CA ALA A 28 3.10 29.45 35.91
C ALA A 28 1.66 29.17 36.39
N ARG A 29 1.41 29.25 37.70
CA ARG A 29 0.08 29.05 38.29
C ARG A 29 -0.87 30.18 37.91
N ALA A 30 -0.41 31.43 37.89
CA ALA A 30 -1.17 32.57 37.41
C ALA A 30 -1.52 32.45 35.91
N ALA A 31 -0.54 32.06 35.07
CA ALA A 31 -0.77 31.82 33.65
C ALA A 31 -1.76 30.67 33.40
N ALA A 32 -1.65 29.57 34.15
CA ALA A 32 -2.58 28.45 34.06
C ALA A 32 -4.00 28.83 34.51
N THR A 33 -4.13 29.64 35.56
CA THR A 33 -5.42 30.14 36.04
C THR A 33 -6.07 31.09 35.02
N ALA A 34 -5.29 31.99 34.43
CA ALA A 34 -5.75 32.89 33.37
C ALA A 34 -6.18 32.11 32.12
N ALA A 35 -5.43 31.08 31.72
CA ALA A 35 -5.80 30.21 30.61
C ALA A 35 -7.11 29.46 30.89
N ARG A 36 -7.25 28.88 32.09
CA ARG A 36 -8.48 28.18 32.50
C ARG A 36 -9.68 29.11 32.49
N ALA A 37 -9.58 30.32 33.03
CA ALA A 37 -10.70 31.29 33.01
C ALA A 37 -11.23 31.59 31.59
N LYS A 38 -10.38 31.44 30.56
CA LYS A 38 -10.73 31.71 29.17
C LYS A 38 -11.14 30.46 28.38
N SER A 39 -10.74 29.26 28.78
CA SER A 39 -10.92 28.05 27.98
C SER A 39 -11.05 26.73 28.77
N SER A 40 -11.38 26.76 30.06
CA SER A 40 -11.48 25.55 30.91
C SER A 40 -12.56 24.58 30.46
N ASP A 41 -13.63 25.10 29.87
CA ASP A 41 -14.81 24.36 29.45
C ASP A 41 -15.41 24.97 28.19
N SER A 42 -16.43 24.30 27.65
CA SER A 42 -17.09 24.72 26.41
C SER A 42 -17.73 26.10 26.52
N ASP A 43 -18.24 26.50 27.70
CA ASP A 43 -18.88 27.80 27.88
C ASP A 43 -17.86 28.92 27.98
N ALA A 44 -16.79 28.74 28.75
CA ALA A 44 -15.67 29.66 28.85
C ALA A 44 -15.00 29.88 27.48
N LEU A 45 -14.73 28.79 26.75
CA LEU A 45 -14.16 28.85 25.40
C LEU A 45 -15.12 29.56 24.42
N ARG A 46 -16.42 29.26 24.50
CA ARG A 46 -17.44 29.87 23.64
C ARG A 46 -17.56 31.36 23.89
N ALA A 47 -17.66 31.78 25.15
CA ALA A 47 -17.82 33.17 25.53
C ALA A 47 -16.58 34.04 25.23
N ASN A 48 -15.37 33.49 25.39
CA ASN A 48 -14.13 34.29 25.27
C ASN A 48 -13.47 34.24 23.88
N TYR A 49 -13.67 33.17 23.11
CA TYR A 49 -12.99 32.98 21.83
C TYR A 49 -13.96 32.71 20.68
N VAL A 50 -14.88 31.76 20.83
CA VAL A 50 -15.69 31.28 19.69
C VAL A 50 -16.75 32.31 19.30
N THR A 51 -17.62 32.72 20.21
CA THR A 51 -18.68 33.69 19.92
C THR A 51 -18.11 35.04 19.47
N PRO A 52 -17.16 35.66 20.20
CA PRO A 52 -16.56 36.92 19.73
C PRO A 52 -15.82 36.76 18.40
N GLY A 53 -15.11 35.64 18.21
CA GLY A 53 -14.36 35.38 16.99
C GLY A 53 -15.23 35.17 15.76
N LEU A 54 -16.37 34.50 15.92
CA LEU A 54 -17.33 34.25 14.83
C LEU A 54 -18.23 35.46 14.56
N ALA A 55 -18.50 36.29 15.58
CA ALA A 55 -19.25 37.54 15.47
C ALA A 55 -18.40 38.73 14.98
N GLY A 56 -17.08 38.56 14.83
CA GLY A 56 -16.18 39.66 14.44
C GLY A 56 -15.98 40.70 15.55
N GLU A 57 -16.15 40.30 16.80
CA GLU A 57 -15.89 41.10 18.00
C GLU A 57 -14.44 40.91 18.47
N ALA A 58 -13.97 41.78 19.37
CA ALA A 58 -12.60 41.71 19.86
C ALA A 58 -12.37 40.48 20.75
N ILE A 59 -11.35 39.69 20.43
CA ILE A 59 -10.82 38.62 21.28
C ILE A 59 -9.62 39.18 22.06
N ALA A 60 -9.55 38.88 23.36
CA ALA A 60 -8.39 39.22 24.18
C ALA A 60 -7.43 38.04 24.35
N THR A 61 -6.13 38.33 24.53
CA THR A 61 -5.11 37.34 24.91
C THR A 61 -5.44 36.72 26.27
N ILE A 62 -4.82 35.57 26.58
CA ILE A 62 -5.05 34.82 27.83
C ILE A 62 -4.88 35.71 29.08
N ASP A 63 -3.96 36.66 29.02
CA ASP A 63 -3.63 37.60 30.09
C ASP A 63 -4.36 38.96 29.96
N ASP A 64 -5.31 39.08 29.04
CA ASP A 64 -6.05 40.31 28.69
C ASP A 64 -5.17 41.51 28.29
N SER A 65 -3.86 41.31 28.10
CA SER A 65 -2.92 42.39 27.82
C SER A 65 -3.07 42.98 26.41
N ARG A 66 -3.64 42.22 25.48
CA ARG A 66 -3.88 42.62 24.10
C ARG A 66 -5.24 42.12 23.65
N SER A 67 -5.91 42.92 22.84
CA SER A 67 -7.07 42.46 22.09
C SER A 67 -6.81 42.60 20.60
N PHE A 68 -7.43 41.72 19.83
CA PHE A 68 -7.47 41.80 18.38
C PHE A 68 -8.86 41.39 17.92
N THR A 69 -9.37 42.07 16.90
CA THR A 69 -10.60 41.65 16.24
C THR A 69 -10.21 40.70 15.13
N PRO A 70 -10.52 39.40 15.23
CA PRO A 70 -10.15 38.45 14.21
C PRO A 70 -10.99 38.72 12.97
N SER A 71 -10.34 39.06 11.86
CA SER A 71 -10.98 39.00 10.55
C SER A 71 -10.91 37.55 10.07
N ILE A 72 -11.73 36.68 10.66
CA ILE A 72 -11.89 35.30 10.19
C ILE A 72 -12.72 35.35 8.91
N ALA A 73 -12.09 35.83 7.84
CA ALA A 73 -12.55 35.92 6.46
C ALA A 73 -14.07 35.91 6.27
N CYS A 74 -14.62 37.08 5.92
CA CYS A 74 -15.76 37.19 5.01
C CYS A 74 -17.08 36.61 5.49
N ARG A 75 -17.76 37.30 6.40
CA ARG A 75 -18.96 36.77 7.05
C ARG A 75 -20.15 37.73 6.95
N LYS A 76 -21.24 37.20 6.40
CA LYS A 76 -22.58 37.46 6.90
C LYS A 76 -22.88 36.38 7.95
N THR A 77 -23.23 36.77 9.17
CA THR A 77 -23.65 35.86 10.24
C THR A 77 -25.08 36.18 10.64
N ALA A 78 -25.97 35.21 10.53
CA ALA A 78 -27.40 35.34 10.84
C ALA A 78 -27.98 33.99 11.31
N THR A 79 -29.23 34.00 11.76
CA THR A 79 -29.96 32.76 12.08
C THR A 79 -30.28 32.01 10.79
N MET A 80 -29.47 31.02 10.43
CA MET A 80 -29.58 30.26 9.19
C MET A 80 -30.79 29.32 9.19
N LEU A 81 -31.07 28.73 10.36
CA LEU A 81 -32.10 27.71 10.52
C LEU A 81 -32.71 27.84 11.90
N GLU A 82 -34.03 27.89 11.95
CA GLU A 82 -34.83 27.76 13.17
C GLU A 82 -35.81 26.60 12.99
N VAL A 83 -35.85 25.72 13.98
CA VAL A 83 -36.77 24.58 14.00
C VAL A 83 -37.64 24.70 15.23
N LEU A 84 -38.95 24.75 15.03
CA LEU A 84 -39.96 24.77 16.08
C LEU A 84 -40.76 23.47 16.01
N VAL A 85 -40.84 22.75 17.13
CA VAL A 85 -41.58 21.48 17.21
C VAL A 85 -42.77 21.60 18.15
N GLN A 86 -43.83 20.84 17.86
CA GLN A 86 -45.00 20.75 18.71
C GLN A 86 -45.40 19.29 18.91
N PRO A 87 -45.08 18.69 20.08
CA PRO A 87 -45.58 17.37 20.43
C PRO A 87 -47.09 17.37 20.66
N SER A 88 -47.71 16.24 20.39
CA SER A 88 -49.15 16.01 20.58
C SER A 88 -49.43 15.10 21.78
N GLY A 89 -50.73 14.89 22.07
CA GLY A 89 -51.16 13.96 23.11
C GLY A 89 -50.77 12.49 22.86
N THR A 90 -50.43 12.12 21.62
CA THR A 90 -49.92 10.78 21.27
C THR A 90 -48.40 10.67 21.41
N GLY A 91 -47.71 11.76 21.78
CA GLY A 91 -46.25 11.82 21.89
C GLY A 91 -45.53 12.06 20.56
N ASP A 92 -46.20 11.97 19.41
CA ASP A 92 -45.63 12.33 18.11
C ASP A 92 -45.49 13.86 17.98
N LEU A 93 -44.51 14.32 17.21
CA LEU A 93 -44.46 15.72 16.79
C LEU A 93 -45.48 15.94 15.67
N THR A 94 -46.56 16.65 15.99
CA THR A 94 -47.62 17.00 15.04
C THR A 94 -47.27 18.16 14.13
N SER A 95 -46.37 19.04 14.57
CA SER A 95 -45.83 20.11 13.76
C SER A 95 -44.32 20.19 13.95
N VAL A 96 -43.60 20.25 12.85
CA VAL A 96 -42.18 20.62 12.81
C VAL A 96 -42.06 21.70 11.75
N THR A 97 -41.92 22.93 12.21
CA THR A 97 -41.77 24.11 11.36
C THR A 97 -40.29 24.45 11.24
N VAL A 98 -39.84 24.61 10.00
CA VAL A 98 -38.46 24.87 9.61
C VAL A 98 -38.43 26.24 8.94
N SER A 99 -37.84 27.22 9.62
CA SER A 99 -37.62 28.58 9.11
C SER A 99 -36.15 28.70 8.70
N ARG A 100 -35.89 29.26 7.51
CA ARG A 100 -34.55 29.38 6.94
C ARG A 100 -34.30 30.74 6.32
N ASP A 101 -33.19 31.33 6.72
CA ASP A 101 -32.47 32.40 6.03
C ASP A 101 -31.39 31.74 5.16
N ARG A 102 -31.56 31.79 3.83
CA ARG A 102 -30.72 31.07 2.87
C ARG A 102 -29.48 31.87 2.49
N ASP A 103 -29.56 33.20 2.53
CA ASP A 103 -28.49 34.10 2.12
C ASP A 103 -27.78 34.82 3.30
N LEU A 104 -28.22 34.52 4.52
CA LEU A 104 -27.74 35.02 5.80
C LEU A 104 -27.82 36.54 5.94
N ASP A 105 -28.82 37.18 5.34
CA ASP A 105 -29.02 38.62 5.44
C ASP A 105 -29.70 39.07 6.75
N GLY A 106 -30.12 38.14 7.60
CA GLY A 106 -30.82 38.41 8.85
C GLY A 106 -32.35 38.31 8.74
N THR A 107 -32.89 38.02 7.55
CA THR A 107 -34.31 37.84 7.31
C THR A 107 -34.63 36.41 6.88
N ILE A 108 -35.75 35.86 7.36
CA ILE A 108 -36.15 34.49 7.01
C ILE A 108 -36.75 34.49 5.60
N ASP A 109 -36.04 33.87 4.65
CA ASP A 109 -36.47 33.70 3.26
C ASP A 109 -37.57 32.67 3.06
N SER A 110 -37.56 31.61 3.88
CA SER A 110 -38.44 30.47 3.67
C SER A 110 -38.87 29.82 4.98
N THR A 111 -40.14 29.46 5.06
CA THR A 111 -40.71 28.67 6.15
C THR A 111 -41.45 27.49 5.57
N SER A 112 -41.22 26.30 6.08
CA SER A 112 -41.94 25.08 5.69
C SER A 112 -42.33 24.27 6.92
N THR A 113 -43.37 23.46 6.79
CA THR A 113 -43.75 22.48 7.82
C THR A 113 -43.59 21.09 7.23
N ILE A 114 -43.03 20.17 8.00
CA ILE A 114 -42.93 18.78 7.60
C ILE A 114 -44.36 18.21 7.40
N PRO A 115 -44.68 17.60 6.24
CA PRO A 115 -46.05 17.17 5.92
C PRO A 115 -46.43 15.82 6.56
N VAL A 116 -45.70 15.37 7.58
CA VAL A 116 -45.92 14.09 8.26
C VAL A 116 -45.73 14.22 9.76
N PRO A 117 -46.50 13.48 10.59
CA PRO A 117 -46.21 13.39 12.01
C PRO A 117 -44.88 12.66 12.23
N VAL A 118 -44.08 13.12 13.19
CA VAL A 118 -42.80 12.48 13.52
C VAL A 118 -42.99 11.60 14.75
N SER A 119 -42.90 10.29 14.53
CA SER A 119 -43.02 9.25 15.56
C SER A 119 -41.66 8.85 16.14
N GLY A 120 -40.60 9.01 15.36
CA GLY A 120 -39.21 8.75 15.76
C GLY A 120 -38.21 9.65 15.04
N ILE A 121 -37.02 9.80 15.63
CA ILE A 121 -35.96 10.67 15.15
C ILE A 121 -34.70 9.86 14.91
N CYS A 122 -33.99 10.19 13.85
CA CYS A 122 -32.72 9.59 13.46
C CYS A 122 -31.70 10.71 13.26
N SER A 123 -30.41 10.39 13.35
CA SER A 123 -29.33 11.40 13.19
C SER A 123 -29.30 12.03 11.79
N ASN A 124 -29.88 11.36 10.79
CA ASN A 124 -29.95 11.83 9.41
C ASN A 124 -31.39 11.87 8.84
N GLY A 125 -32.43 11.76 9.68
CA GLY A 125 -33.81 11.69 9.20
C GLY A 125 -34.87 11.55 10.29
N VAL A 126 -36.07 11.15 9.90
CA VAL A 126 -37.22 10.93 10.78
C VAL A 126 -37.98 9.67 10.41
N VAL A 127 -38.71 9.11 11.37
CA VAL A 127 -39.64 8.00 11.18
C VAL A 127 -41.06 8.50 11.42
N SER A 128 -41.96 8.24 10.49
CA SER A 128 -43.37 8.62 10.59
C SER A 128 -44.25 7.37 10.58
N CYS A 129 -44.95 7.10 11.69
CA CYS A 129 -45.84 5.94 11.83
C CYS A 129 -47.28 6.40 12.03
N SER A 130 -48.21 5.46 12.21
CA SER A 130 -49.58 5.80 12.63
C SER A 130 -49.52 6.45 14.04
N PRO A 131 -50.15 7.63 14.26
CA PRO A 131 -49.97 8.39 15.51
C PRO A 131 -50.19 7.56 16.78
N GLY A 132 -49.27 7.68 17.74
CA GLY A 132 -49.27 6.96 19.01
C GLY A 132 -48.83 5.50 18.93
N THR A 133 -48.48 4.99 17.74
CA THR A 133 -48.07 3.60 17.52
C THR A 133 -46.71 3.51 16.82
N TRP A 134 -46.16 2.30 16.72
CA TRP A 134 -44.99 2.00 15.88
C TRP A 134 -45.38 1.14 14.67
N GLU A 135 -46.57 1.38 14.10
CA GLU A 135 -47.12 0.62 12.98
C GLU A 135 -47.20 1.44 11.69
N LYS A 136 -47.04 0.76 10.55
CA LYS A 136 -47.11 1.35 9.18
C LYS A 136 -46.14 2.52 9.00
N CYS A 137 -44.91 2.33 9.45
CA CYS A 137 -43.89 3.37 9.46
C CYS A 137 -43.33 3.66 8.06
N ARG A 138 -43.06 4.95 7.82
CA ARG A 138 -42.32 5.49 6.68
C ARG A 138 -40.99 6.03 7.19
N PHE A 139 -39.90 5.61 6.56
CA PHE A 139 -38.54 6.05 6.87
C PHE A 139 -38.14 7.17 5.91
N LEU A 140 -37.75 8.31 6.45
CA LEU A 140 -37.58 9.53 5.68
C LEU A 140 -36.22 10.15 6.01
N ARG A 141 -35.34 10.28 5.01
CA ARG A 141 -34.02 10.92 5.17
C ARG A 141 -34.09 12.39 4.83
N TRP A 142 -33.30 13.21 5.54
CA TRP A 142 -33.05 14.58 5.14
C TRP A 142 -32.35 14.65 3.79
N ASN A 143 -32.85 15.51 2.92
CA ASN A 143 -32.25 15.78 1.62
C ASN A 143 -32.42 17.27 1.27
N VAL A 144 -31.59 17.74 0.34
CA VAL A 144 -31.63 19.11 -0.18
C VAL A 144 -31.79 19.03 -1.69
N ASP A 145 -32.79 19.70 -2.24
CA ASP A 145 -32.99 19.73 -3.69
C ASP A 145 -32.04 20.70 -4.41
N SER A 146 -32.10 20.72 -5.75
CA SER A 146 -31.27 21.59 -6.58
C SER A 146 -31.54 23.09 -6.37
N ALA A 147 -32.67 23.46 -5.76
CA ALA A 147 -32.99 24.83 -5.37
C ALA A 147 -32.50 25.16 -3.95
N GLY A 148 -31.78 24.24 -3.30
CA GLY A 148 -31.27 24.40 -1.95
C GLY A 148 -32.33 24.26 -0.87
N ALA A 149 -33.54 23.76 -1.18
CA ALA A 149 -34.61 23.59 -0.20
C ALA A 149 -34.49 22.24 0.52
N LEU A 150 -34.68 22.27 1.84
CA LEU A 150 -34.63 21.09 2.69
C LEU A 150 -35.95 20.31 2.56
N ASN A 151 -35.86 19.02 2.29
CA ASN A 151 -37.00 18.13 2.16
C ASN A 151 -36.70 16.74 2.76
N LEU A 152 -37.71 15.88 2.70
CA LEU A 152 -37.63 14.49 3.17
C LEU A 152 -37.83 13.54 1.98
N THR A 153 -36.92 12.57 1.84
CA THR A 153 -37.01 11.51 0.84
C THR A 153 -37.26 10.16 1.50
N ALA A 154 -38.13 9.35 0.89
CA ALA A 154 -38.36 7.98 1.35
C ALA A 154 -37.12 7.13 1.11
N VAL A 155 -36.72 6.38 2.13
CA VAL A 155 -35.57 5.49 2.14
C VAL A 155 -35.92 4.18 2.83
N ASP A 156 -35.07 3.18 2.72
CA ASP A 156 -35.16 2.00 3.58
C ASP A 156 -34.54 2.29 4.94
N MET A 157 -35.05 1.64 5.99
CA MET A 157 -34.58 1.86 7.37
C MET A 157 -33.06 1.77 7.56
N PRO A 158 -32.32 0.82 6.94
CA PRO A 158 -30.86 0.74 7.09
C PRO A 158 -30.09 1.96 6.56
N GLN A 159 -30.73 2.84 5.79
CA GLN A 159 -30.14 4.09 5.30
C GLN A 159 -30.31 5.25 6.30
N LEU A 160 -31.08 5.04 7.37
CA LEU A 160 -31.17 5.93 8.52
C LEU A 160 -30.22 5.47 9.62
N ALA A 161 -29.67 6.42 10.37
CA ALA A 161 -28.69 6.15 11.42
C ALA A 161 -29.22 6.57 12.80
N ALA A 162 -28.92 5.77 13.82
CA ALA A 162 -29.23 6.04 15.23
C ALA A 162 -30.69 6.47 15.47
N CYS A 163 -31.64 5.72 14.92
CA CYS A 163 -33.06 6.01 15.08
C CYS A 163 -33.57 5.62 16.47
N TYR A 164 -34.44 6.46 17.05
CA TYR A 164 -35.15 6.15 18.29
C TYR A 164 -36.61 6.63 18.23
N CYS A 165 -37.46 5.95 19.02
CA CYS A 165 -38.87 6.27 19.17
C CYS A 165 -39.09 7.40 20.18
N ILE A 166 -40.06 8.27 19.90
CA ILE A 166 -40.44 9.40 20.80
C ILE A 166 -41.92 9.44 21.17
N ASN A 167 -42.76 8.60 20.55
CA ASN A 167 -44.21 8.63 20.76
C ASN A 167 -44.68 7.67 21.87
N ALA A 168 -45.99 7.64 22.12
CA ALA A 168 -46.60 6.86 23.20
C ALA A 168 -46.31 5.35 23.13
N SER A 169 -45.92 4.81 21.97
CA SER A 169 -45.61 3.39 21.81
C SER A 169 -44.36 2.93 22.56
N CYS A 170 -43.43 3.85 22.85
CA CYS A 170 -42.20 3.56 23.58
C CYS A 170 -42.15 4.21 24.98
N GLY A 171 -43.15 5.00 25.35
CA GLY A 171 -43.25 5.60 26.68
C GLY A 171 -44.11 6.86 26.72
N SER A 172 -44.51 7.28 27.91
CA SER A 172 -45.30 8.51 28.09
C SER A 172 -44.42 9.74 28.14
N ASN A 173 -44.85 10.82 27.48
CA ASN A 173 -44.26 12.16 27.57
C ASN A 173 -42.77 12.26 27.13
N LEU A 174 -42.30 11.33 26.30
CA LEU A 174 -40.88 11.25 25.91
C LEU A 174 -40.39 12.49 25.15
N ALA A 175 -41.17 12.99 24.19
CA ALA A 175 -40.81 14.17 23.41
C ALA A 175 -40.66 15.44 24.28
N TRP A 176 -41.55 15.64 25.26
CA TRP A 176 -41.46 16.79 26.18
C TRP A 176 -40.32 16.64 27.19
N ALA A 177 -40.16 15.45 27.77
CA ALA A 177 -39.12 15.20 28.76
C ALA A 177 -37.70 15.29 28.17
N ASN A 178 -37.54 15.00 26.88
CA ASN A 178 -36.25 14.94 26.19
C ASN A 178 -36.08 16.02 25.11
N MET A 179 -36.87 17.11 25.20
CA MET A 179 -36.93 18.16 24.17
C MET A 179 -35.56 18.69 23.73
N PRO A 180 -34.58 18.97 24.63
CA PRO A 180 -33.28 19.47 24.20
C PRO A 180 -32.48 18.47 23.35
N SER A 181 -32.52 17.19 23.69
CA SER A 181 -31.82 16.14 22.92
C SER A 181 -32.52 15.90 21.59
N LEU A 182 -33.86 15.84 21.63
CA LEU A 182 -34.72 15.73 20.46
C LEU A 182 -34.42 16.83 19.42
N LEU A 183 -34.38 18.08 19.86
CA LEU A 183 -34.12 19.23 19.00
C LEU A 183 -32.68 19.21 18.44
N ARG A 184 -31.70 18.76 19.23
CA ARG A 184 -30.31 18.61 18.77
C ARG A 184 -30.17 17.57 17.66
N ASP A 185 -30.81 16.41 17.82
CA ASP A 185 -30.73 15.33 16.83
C ASP A 185 -31.48 15.70 15.54
N LEU A 186 -32.69 16.25 15.69
CA LEU A 186 -33.51 16.71 14.57
C LEU A 186 -32.80 17.83 13.79
N GLY A 187 -32.38 18.89 14.48
CA GLY A 187 -31.68 20.03 13.88
C GLY A 187 -30.31 19.65 13.33
N GLY A 188 -29.58 18.76 14.00
CA GLY A 188 -28.29 18.23 13.55
C GLY A 188 -28.40 17.49 12.22
N GLY A 189 -29.44 16.66 12.05
CA GLY A 189 -29.70 15.99 10.78
C GLY A 189 -30.03 16.96 9.63
N MET A 190 -30.83 18.00 9.90
CA MET A 190 -31.14 19.04 8.91
C MET A 190 -29.90 19.85 8.51
N VAL A 191 -29.12 20.30 9.49
CA VAL A 191 -27.85 21.01 9.29
C VAL A 191 -26.85 20.14 8.53
N GLY A 192 -26.75 18.85 8.88
CA GLY A 192 -25.88 17.89 8.20
C GLY A 192 -26.23 17.77 6.72
N ALA A 193 -27.51 17.72 6.38
CA ALA A 193 -27.96 17.72 4.98
C ALA A 193 -27.61 19.02 4.25
N LEU A 194 -27.83 20.18 4.88
CA LEU A 194 -27.53 21.51 4.31
C LEU A 194 -26.03 21.72 4.06
N THR A 195 -25.19 21.40 5.05
CA THR A 195 -23.73 21.54 4.95
C THR A 195 -23.09 20.51 4.02
N THR A 196 -23.73 19.35 3.85
CA THR A 196 -23.32 18.35 2.85
C THR A 196 -23.65 18.84 1.43
N ALA A 197 -24.83 19.43 1.24
CA ALA A 197 -25.26 19.96 -0.06
C ALA A 197 -24.48 21.22 -0.47
N ASP A 198 -24.17 22.10 0.50
CA ASP A 198 -23.36 23.28 0.29
C ASP A 198 -22.31 23.43 1.40
N PRO A 199 -21.03 23.12 1.10
CA PRO A 199 -19.95 23.15 2.09
C PRO A 199 -19.53 24.56 2.50
N ARG A 200 -20.15 25.61 1.93
CA ARG A 200 -19.90 27.01 2.30
C ARG A 200 -20.62 27.39 3.61
N TYR A 201 -21.65 26.65 4.00
CA TYR A 201 -22.34 26.87 5.27
C TYR A 201 -21.49 26.32 6.43
N GLY A 202 -21.09 27.21 7.35
CA GLY A 202 -20.55 26.85 8.65
C GLY A 202 -21.55 27.13 9.74
N ILE A 203 -21.64 26.26 10.75
CA ILE A 203 -22.46 26.51 11.95
C ILE A 203 -21.58 27.11 13.03
N ALA A 204 -21.98 28.28 13.52
CA ALA A 204 -21.30 28.98 14.60
C ALA A 204 -21.83 28.53 15.97
N GLU A 205 -23.13 28.35 16.06
CA GLU A 205 -23.82 28.19 17.33
C GLU A 205 -25.17 27.51 17.12
N ALA A 206 -25.56 26.69 18.11
CA ALA A 206 -26.91 26.18 18.27
C ALA A 206 -27.44 26.60 19.65
N VAL A 207 -28.63 27.19 19.67
CA VAL A 207 -29.30 27.64 20.89
C VAL A 207 -30.68 27.00 20.95
N ILE A 208 -30.98 26.34 22.06
CA ILE A 208 -32.31 25.77 22.34
C ILE A 208 -33.05 26.73 23.26
N ASP A 209 -34.29 27.07 22.90
CA ASP A 209 -35.20 27.88 23.70
C ASP A 209 -36.59 27.23 23.70
N GLY A 210 -36.90 26.53 24.80
CA GLY A 210 -38.14 25.76 24.93
C GLY A 210 -38.31 24.72 23.79
N PRO A 211 -39.39 24.81 22.98
CA PRO A 211 -39.64 23.90 21.87
C PRO A 211 -38.94 24.29 20.55
N SER A 212 -38.00 25.25 20.57
CA SER A 212 -37.26 25.66 19.38
C SER A 212 -35.74 25.47 19.51
N ILE A 213 -35.10 25.23 18.37
CA ILE A 213 -33.64 25.29 18.22
C ILE A 213 -33.29 26.21 17.06
N ARG A 214 -32.36 27.13 17.31
CA ARG A 214 -31.85 28.10 16.34
C ARG A 214 -30.38 27.84 16.09
N TYR A 215 -30.01 27.83 14.81
CA TYR A 215 -28.64 27.69 14.36
C TYR A 215 -28.18 29.00 13.74
N ALA A 216 -27.16 29.61 14.34
CA ALA A 216 -26.44 30.71 13.74
C ALA A 216 -25.46 30.14 12.70
N GLY A 217 -25.62 30.57 11.46
CA GLY A 217 -24.76 30.17 10.35
C GLY A 217 -23.80 31.27 9.92
N ALA A 218 -22.74 30.88 9.24
CA ALA A 218 -21.82 31.77 8.54
C ALA A 218 -21.56 31.22 7.13
N LEU A 219 -21.57 32.10 6.13
CA LEU A 219 -21.21 31.76 4.75
C LEU A 219 -19.71 32.04 4.53
N SER A 220 -18.93 31.00 4.24
CA SER A 220 -17.47 31.14 4.04
C SER A 220 -17.07 31.90 2.78
N SER A 221 -18.02 32.21 1.89
CA SER A 221 -17.78 32.90 0.60
C SER A 221 -18.27 34.35 0.56
N ALA A 222 -18.72 34.95 1.67
CA ALA A 222 -19.47 36.22 1.64
C ALA A 222 -18.69 37.48 1.20
N CYS A 223 -17.37 37.44 0.97
CA CYS A 223 -16.61 38.54 0.34
C CYS A 223 -16.37 38.34 -1.16
N SER A 224 -16.81 37.24 -1.75
CA SER A 224 -16.52 36.92 -3.13
C SER A 224 -17.83 36.86 -3.91
N ALA A 225 -17.90 37.58 -5.04
CA ALA A 225 -18.95 37.37 -6.03
C ALA A 225 -18.87 35.96 -6.66
N ASP A 226 -17.73 35.28 -6.48
CA ASP A 226 -17.48 33.92 -6.94
C ASP A 226 -17.65 32.92 -5.79
N ALA A 227 -18.62 32.00 -5.93
CA ALA A 227 -18.92 30.95 -4.96
C ALA A 227 -17.77 29.93 -4.80
N ALA A 228 -16.83 29.89 -5.75
CA ALA A 228 -15.69 28.99 -5.77
C ALA A 228 -14.52 29.51 -4.92
N VAL A 229 -14.69 29.61 -3.61
CA VAL A 229 -13.55 29.83 -2.69
C VAL A 229 -12.59 28.62 -2.74
N PRO A 230 -11.26 28.80 -2.61
CA PRO A 230 -10.27 27.72 -2.76
C PRO A 230 -10.59 26.46 -1.94
N GLN A 231 -11.19 26.63 -0.76
CA GLN A 231 -11.62 25.55 0.12
C GLN A 231 -12.67 24.62 -0.52
N SER A 232 -13.63 25.19 -1.27
CA SER A 232 -14.64 24.40 -2.00
C SER A 232 -14.01 23.62 -3.16
N ARG A 233 -13.05 24.24 -3.86
CA ARG A 233 -12.25 23.61 -4.92
C ARG A 233 -11.38 22.47 -4.37
N TYR A 234 -10.72 22.67 -3.23
CA TYR A 234 -9.90 21.62 -2.60
C TYR A 234 -10.73 20.46 -2.04
N ARG A 235 -11.97 20.69 -1.59
CA ARG A 235 -12.89 19.61 -1.22
C ARG A 235 -13.25 18.73 -2.42
N ALA A 236 -13.50 19.35 -3.58
CA ALA A 236 -13.79 18.63 -4.82
C ALA A 236 -12.55 17.97 -5.45
N ALA A 237 -11.36 18.56 -5.27
CA ALA A 237 -10.09 18.07 -5.82
C ALA A 237 -8.95 18.20 -4.80
N PRO A 238 -8.83 17.29 -3.81
CA PRO A 238 -7.82 17.38 -2.76
C PRO A 238 -6.38 17.41 -3.28
N ALA A 239 -6.11 16.77 -4.42
CA ALA A 239 -4.79 16.76 -5.06
C ALA A 239 -4.30 18.16 -5.49
N ALA A 240 -5.21 19.13 -5.69
CA ALA A 240 -4.85 20.50 -6.05
C ALA A 240 -4.11 21.23 -4.92
N ILE A 241 -4.32 20.82 -3.65
CA ILE A 241 -3.64 21.42 -2.48
C ILE A 241 -2.12 21.33 -2.63
N ALA A 242 -1.60 20.17 -3.06
CA ALA A 242 -0.16 19.96 -3.18
C ALA A 242 0.47 20.85 -4.26
N SER A 243 -0.19 20.99 -5.40
CA SER A 243 0.26 21.85 -6.50
C SER A 243 0.24 23.33 -6.10
N ASP A 244 -0.87 23.79 -5.52
CA ASP A 244 -1.00 25.20 -5.13
C ASP A 244 -0.09 25.56 -3.96
N ALA A 245 0.14 24.62 -3.02
CA ALA A 245 1.14 24.77 -1.96
C ALA A 245 2.56 24.86 -2.51
N ALA A 246 2.92 24.08 -3.54
CA ALA A 246 4.23 24.17 -4.18
C ALA A 246 4.41 25.53 -4.89
N ILE A 247 3.39 26.02 -5.59
CA ILE A 247 3.40 27.34 -6.25
C ILE A 247 3.54 28.45 -5.20
N ALA A 248 2.76 28.41 -4.12
CA ALA A 248 2.84 29.41 -3.03
C ALA A 248 4.20 29.36 -2.31
N SER A 249 4.71 28.15 -2.04
CA SER A 249 6.02 27.96 -1.40
C SER A 249 7.14 28.49 -2.28
N SER A 250 7.03 28.33 -3.61
CA SER A 250 7.99 28.87 -4.57
C SER A 250 8.06 30.40 -4.59
N ALA A 251 7.14 31.13 -3.95
CA ALA A 251 7.25 32.58 -3.77
C ALA A 251 8.12 32.97 -2.55
N SER A 252 8.37 32.04 -1.61
CA SER A 252 9.17 32.27 -0.41
C SER A 252 10.68 32.22 -0.72
N THR A 253 11.40 33.26 -0.33
CA THR A 253 12.86 33.32 -0.45
C THR A 253 13.57 32.27 0.40
N VAL A 254 13.02 31.95 1.58
CA VAL A 254 13.53 30.88 2.46
C VAL A 254 13.32 29.52 1.82
N PHE A 255 12.15 29.30 1.21
CA PHE A 255 11.88 28.06 0.50
C PHE A 255 12.82 27.88 -0.69
N LYS A 256 13.01 28.91 -1.54
CA LYS A 256 14.00 28.87 -2.64
C LYS A 256 15.42 28.62 -2.15
N ALA A 257 15.81 29.23 -1.03
CA ALA A 257 17.13 29.04 -0.44
C ALA A 257 17.33 27.61 0.09
N LEU A 258 16.32 27.02 0.71
CA LEU A 258 16.34 25.64 1.17
C LEU A 258 16.28 24.66 -0.01
N GLU A 259 15.37 24.85 -0.97
CA GLU A 259 15.23 24.06 -2.20
C GLU A 259 16.54 24.04 -3.01
N GLY A 260 17.22 25.19 -3.14
CA GLY A 260 18.52 25.31 -3.80
C GLY A 260 19.72 24.90 -2.94
N SER A 261 19.53 24.58 -1.65
CA SER A 261 20.61 24.13 -0.76
C SER A 261 20.96 22.66 -1.00
N SER A 262 22.14 22.23 -0.54
CA SER A 262 22.54 20.81 -0.55
C SER A 262 21.61 19.90 0.26
N ILE A 263 20.78 20.46 1.15
CA ILE A 263 19.77 19.73 1.94
C ILE A 263 18.45 19.60 1.16
N GLY A 264 18.00 20.65 0.46
CA GLY A 264 16.74 20.63 -0.29
C GLY A 264 16.84 20.04 -1.70
N THR A 265 18.02 20.02 -2.29
CA THR A 265 18.29 19.26 -3.53
C THR A 265 18.28 17.74 -3.32
N GLY A 266 18.28 17.29 -2.05
CA GLY A 266 18.46 15.89 -1.70
C GLY A 266 19.77 15.33 -2.26
N THR A 267 20.11 14.10 -1.89
CA THR A 267 21.04 13.28 -2.67
C THR A 267 20.76 13.48 -4.16
N SER A 268 21.73 13.90 -4.97
CA SER A 268 21.55 13.96 -6.42
C SER A 268 21.10 12.59 -6.90
N GLN A 269 19.82 12.43 -7.27
CA GLN A 269 19.26 11.15 -7.65
C GLN A 269 19.32 11.03 -9.17
N GLN A 270 20.01 9.99 -9.63
CA GLN A 270 20.08 9.62 -11.02
C GLN A 270 19.32 8.32 -11.24
N TYR A 271 18.48 8.30 -12.28
CA TYR A 271 17.78 7.08 -12.66
C TYR A 271 18.58 6.31 -13.70
N ARG A 272 18.81 5.03 -13.44
CA ARG A 272 19.50 4.12 -14.35
C ARG A 272 18.53 3.04 -14.80
N HIS A 273 18.50 2.79 -16.10
CA HIS A 273 17.60 1.84 -16.72
C HIS A 273 18.37 0.66 -17.31
N CYS A 274 17.77 -0.52 -17.24
CA CYS A 274 18.34 -1.76 -17.77
C CYS A 274 17.24 -2.78 -18.04
N THR A 275 17.60 -3.85 -18.76
CA THR A 275 16.69 -4.96 -19.04
C THR A 275 17.33 -6.30 -18.72
N ILE A 276 16.49 -7.27 -18.35
CA ILE A 276 16.84 -8.68 -18.25
C ILE A 276 16.04 -9.40 -19.32
N LYS A 277 16.70 -10.00 -20.30
CA LYS A 277 16.04 -10.64 -21.45
C LYS A 277 16.41 -12.11 -21.53
N ARG A 278 15.39 -12.96 -21.68
CA ARG A 278 15.56 -14.36 -22.04
C ARG A 278 15.67 -14.45 -23.56
N GLN A 279 16.88 -14.67 -24.04
CA GLN A 279 17.15 -14.94 -25.45
C GLN A 279 16.95 -16.42 -25.70
N VAL A 280 16.07 -16.74 -26.64
CA VAL A 280 15.70 -18.10 -27.00
C VAL A 280 16.04 -18.30 -28.46
N SER A 281 16.80 -19.35 -28.75
CA SER A 281 17.06 -19.83 -30.11
C SER A 281 16.56 -21.26 -30.23
N VAL A 282 15.74 -21.54 -31.22
CA VAL A 282 15.30 -22.90 -31.52
C VAL A 282 16.03 -23.36 -32.77
N VAL A 283 16.80 -24.43 -32.64
CA VAL A 283 17.58 -24.99 -33.75
C VAL A 283 17.10 -26.40 -34.04
N ARG A 284 17.03 -26.73 -35.32
CA ARG A 284 16.85 -28.09 -35.80
C ARG A 284 18.13 -28.51 -36.51
N PRO A 285 18.98 -29.35 -35.90
CA PRO A 285 20.17 -29.84 -36.56
C PRO A 285 19.77 -30.72 -37.74
N ALA A 286 20.52 -30.62 -38.84
CA ALA A 286 20.34 -31.55 -39.95
C ALA A 286 20.81 -32.94 -39.49
N PRO A 287 20.12 -34.05 -39.86
CA PRO A 287 20.56 -35.40 -39.50
C PRO A 287 22.04 -35.67 -39.81
N ALA A 288 22.53 -35.17 -40.96
CA ALA A 288 23.91 -35.33 -41.39
C ALA A 288 24.94 -34.51 -40.58
N SER A 289 24.52 -33.50 -39.80
CA SER A 289 25.41 -32.79 -38.89
C SER A 289 25.65 -33.55 -37.58
N ILE A 290 24.87 -34.62 -37.31
CA ILE A 290 25.01 -35.45 -36.12
C ILE A 290 25.94 -36.62 -36.41
N VAL A 291 25.73 -37.29 -37.54
CA VAL A 291 26.59 -38.37 -38.04
C VAL A 291 26.71 -38.30 -39.55
N SER A 292 27.92 -38.46 -40.08
CA SER A 292 28.16 -38.45 -41.53
C SER A 292 29.33 -39.35 -41.93
N ARG A 293 29.28 -39.88 -43.16
CA ARG A 293 30.40 -40.57 -43.79
C ARG A 293 31.34 -39.54 -44.41
N THR A 294 32.57 -39.45 -43.91
CA THR A 294 33.54 -38.45 -44.38
C THR A 294 34.48 -39.01 -45.45
N SER A 295 34.78 -40.30 -45.43
CA SER A 295 35.58 -40.98 -46.47
C SER A 295 35.36 -42.49 -46.47
N GLY A 296 35.79 -43.16 -47.54
CA GLY A 296 35.70 -44.63 -47.64
C GLY A 296 34.25 -45.15 -47.67
N GLY A 297 34.04 -46.45 -47.83
CA GLY A 297 32.71 -46.98 -48.18
C GLY A 297 32.21 -46.48 -49.55
N TYR A 298 31.16 -47.09 -50.08
CA TYR A 298 30.69 -46.80 -51.45
C TYR A 298 29.35 -46.06 -51.50
N SER A 299 28.54 -46.10 -50.44
CA SER A 299 27.24 -45.43 -50.43
C SER A 299 26.76 -45.04 -49.03
N THR A 300 25.89 -44.03 -48.99
CA THR A 300 25.10 -43.64 -47.83
C THR A 300 23.66 -43.52 -48.29
N LEU A 301 22.78 -44.38 -47.78
CA LEU A 301 21.34 -44.29 -48.03
C LEU A 301 20.70 -43.55 -46.86
N GLN A 302 19.95 -42.48 -47.14
CA GLN A 302 19.26 -41.71 -46.09
C GLN A 302 17.75 -41.86 -46.25
N ASN A 303 17.07 -42.19 -45.15
CA ASN A 303 15.62 -42.21 -45.05
C ASN A 303 15.16 -41.45 -43.79
N GLY A 304 14.79 -40.18 -43.96
CA GLY A 304 14.49 -39.29 -42.83
C GLY A 304 15.73 -39.05 -41.96
N SER A 305 15.64 -39.43 -40.69
CA SER A 305 16.74 -39.37 -39.71
C SER A 305 17.62 -40.62 -39.69
N ALA A 306 17.27 -41.67 -40.46
CA ALA A 306 18.05 -42.89 -40.52
C ALA A 306 19.04 -42.89 -41.70
N PHE A 307 20.21 -43.44 -41.45
CA PHE A 307 21.30 -43.63 -42.40
C PHE A 307 21.73 -45.09 -42.46
N ASP A 308 21.93 -45.60 -43.67
CA ASP A 308 22.65 -46.84 -43.92
C ASP A 308 23.97 -46.52 -44.61
N PHE A 309 25.07 -46.71 -43.88
CA PHE A 309 26.43 -46.55 -44.39
C PHE A 309 26.93 -47.89 -44.92
N LEU A 310 27.21 -47.93 -46.24
CA LEU A 310 27.51 -49.16 -46.97
C LEU A 310 28.97 -49.20 -47.43
N MET A 311 29.63 -50.33 -47.23
CA MET A 311 31.02 -50.56 -47.64
C MET A 311 31.23 -52.00 -48.15
N GLY A 312 32.34 -52.22 -48.85
CA GLY A 312 32.67 -53.50 -49.47
C GLY A 312 32.64 -53.44 -51.00
N SER A 313 32.54 -54.60 -51.62
CA SER A 313 32.38 -54.80 -53.06
C SER A 313 31.30 -55.88 -53.25
N PRO A 314 30.01 -55.50 -53.24
CA PRO A 314 28.91 -56.46 -53.10
C PRO A 314 28.53 -57.19 -54.39
N ALA A 315 29.06 -56.75 -55.54
CA ALA A 315 28.77 -57.41 -56.82
C ALA A 315 29.43 -58.79 -56.86
N ASP A 316 28.67 -59.78 -57.34
CA ASP A 316 29.11 -61.18 -57.47
C ASP A 316 30.48 -61.27 -58.16
N ASN A 317 31.43 -61.95 -57.49
CA ASN A 317 32.79 -62.16 -57.99
C ASN A 317 33.57 -60.88 -58.35
N SER A 318 33.26 -59.75 -57.69
CA SER A 318 33.93 -58.46 -57.96
C SER A 318 35.35 -58.34 -57.40
N LEU A 319 35.75 -59.25 -56.51
CA LEU A 319 37.10 -59.33 -55.94
C LEU A 319 37.85 -60.50 -56.54
N ALA A 320 39.01 -60.25 -57.16
CA ALA A 320 39.86 -61.28 -57.73
C ALA A 320 40.98 -61.67 -56.75
N GLY A 321 40.85 -62.86 -56.16
CA GLY A 321 41.84 -63.45 -55.26
C GLY A 321 42.76 -64.48 -55.94
N ASN A 322 43.76 -64.97 -55.22
CA ASN A 322 44.57 -66.13 -55.62
C ASN A 322 44.57 -67.29 -54.61
N SER A 323 45.38 -67.22 -53.55
CA SER A 323 45.51 -68.25 -52.50
C SER A 323 45.27 -67.63 -51.12
N CYS A 324 44.11 -66.99 -50.98
CA CYS A 324 43.69 -66.19 -49.82
C CYS A 324 44.20 -64.74 -49.83
N THR A 325 43.72 -63.95 -50.79
CA THR A 325 44.04 -62.52 -50.88
C THR A 325 43.21 -61.75 -49.86
N LEU A 326 43.86 -60.88 -49.08
CA LEU A 326 43.19 -59.98 -48.15
C LEU A 326 42.80 -58.68 -48.85
N PHE A 327 41.56 -58.24 -48.66
CA PHE A 327 41.06 -56.93 -49.08
C PHE A 327 40.61 -56.14 -47.85
N ASP A 328 40.97 -54.86 -47.84
CA ASP A 328 40.66 -53.94 -46.75
C ASP A 328 39.75 -52.82 -47.26
N PHE A 329 38.52 -52.81 -46.78
CA PHE A 329 37.59 -51.71 -46.96
C PHE A 329 37.57 -50.90 -45.66
N ARG A 330 37.87 -49.62 -45.75
CA ARG A 330 37.83 -48.69 -44.62
C ARG A 330 36.82 -47.59 -44.91
N MET A 331 36.08 -47.18 -43.89
CA MET A 331 35.10 -46.10 -43.95
C MET A 331 35.23 -45.25 -42.70
N MET A 332 35.27 -43.93 -42.86
CA MET A 332 35.30 -42.99 -41.75
C MET A 332 33.91 -42.41 -41.52
N LEU A 333 33.41 -42.55 -40.29
CA LEU A 333 32.20 -41.90 -39.81
C LEU A 333 32.58 -40.80 -38.83
N ARG A 334 32.10 -39.57 -39.06
CA ARG A 334 32.21 -38.46 -38.11
C ARG A 334 30.92 -38.32 -37.33
N VAL A 335 31.03 -38.36 -36.01
CA VAL A 335 29.94 -38.16 -35.05
C VAL A 335 30.19 -36.84 -34.31
N ALA A 336 29.23 -35.92 -34.35
CA ALA A 336 29.31 -34.62 -33.68
C ALA A 336 28.20 -34.40 -32.64
N GLY A 337 27.41 -35.43 -32.37
CA GLY A 337 26.36 -35.43 -31.35
C GLY A 337 25.95 -36.85 -31.00
N ALA A 338 26.84 -37.59 -30.34
CA ALA A 338 26.65 -38.99 -29.96
C ALA A 338 25.43 -39.20 -29.05
N ASP A 339 25.12 -38.22 -28.20
CA ASP A 339 23.93 -38.19 -27.35
C ASP A 339 22.62 -38.17 -28.16
N ARG A 340 22.70 -37.74 -29.42
CA ARG A 340 21.55 -37.67 -30.35
C ARG A 340 21.47 -38.91 -31.25
N ILE A 341 22.34 -39.90 -31.09
CA ILE A 341 22.17 -41.21 -31.76
C ILE A 341 21.13 -42.02 -30.98
N ARG A 342 19.97 -42.27 -31.60
CA ARG A 342 18.90 -43.10 -31.01
C ARG A 342 19.28 -44.57 -31.12
N ASP A 343 19.68 -44.98 -32.30
CA ASP A 343 20.12 -46.33 -32.62
C ASP A 343 21.36 -46.31 -33.51
N ALA A 344 22.32 -47.19 -33.25
CA ALA A 344 23.41 -47.45 -34.17
C ALA A 344 23.76 -48.94 -34.10
N ARG A 345 23.79 -49.62 -35.24
CA ARG A 345 24.03 -51.06 -35.28
C ARG A 345 24.77 -51.54 -36.50
N LEU A 346 25.59 -52.58 -36.32
CA LEU A 346 26.07 -53.41 -37.41
C LEU A 346 24.89 -54.28 -37.85
N ALA A 347 24.20 -53.87 -38.90
CA ALA A 347 22.95 -54.49 -39.32
C ALA A 347 23.22 -55.80 -40.07
N HIS A 348 24.17 -55.78 -41.01
CA HIS A 348 24.46 -56.89 -41.89
C HIS A 348 25.91 -56.82 -42.35
N TYR A 349 26.60 -57.95 -42.39
CA TYR A 349 27.81 -58.10 -43.19
C TYR A 349 27.87 -59.50 -43.81
N TYR A 350 28.56 -59.61 -44.93
CA TYR A 350 28.85 -60.88 -45.58
C TYR A 350 30.19 -60.79 -46.33
N ALA A 351 30.79 -61.95 -46.55
CA ALA A 351 31.80 -62.12 -47.59
C ALA A 351 31.69 -63.52 -48.16
N ASP A 352 32.19 -63.68 -49.38
CA ASP A 352 32.24 -64.98 -50.06
C ASP A 352 32.97 -66.03 -49.21
N ASP A 353 34.13 -65.68 -48.65
CA ASP A 353 34.95 -66.63 -47.91
C ASP A 353 35.08 -66.28 -46.42
N TRP A 354 35.76 -65.17 -46.10
CA TRP A 354 35.95 -64.74 -44.71
C TRP A 354 35.81 -63.24 -44.56
N ALA A 355 35.17 -62.80 -43.48
CA ALA A 355 35.07 -61.38 -43.15
C ALA A 355 35.34 -61.11 -41.69
N GLN A 356 35.82 -59.90 -41.45
CA GLN A 356 36.07 -59.34 -40.15
C GLN A 356 35.68 -57.87 -40.15
N VAL A 357 34.90 -57.45 -39.15
CA VAL A 357 34.49 -56.06 -38.96
C VAL A 357 35.13 -55.52 -37.68
N ARG A 358 35.77 -54.36 -37.79
CA ARG A 358 36.33 -53.61 -36.67
C ARG A 358 35.79 -52.19 -36.62
N ILE A 359 35.68 -51.66 -35.42
CA ILE A 359 35.47 -50.24 -35.16
C ILE A 359 36.66 -49.75 -34.36
N ASP A 360 37.38 -48.75 -34.87
CA ASP A 360 38.60 -48.19 -34.27
C ASP A 360 39.64 -49.26 -33.86
N GLY A 361 39.79 -50.26 -34.72
CA GLY A 361 40.70 -51.38 -34.49
C GLY A 361 40.17 -52.46 -33.54
N GLN A 362 39.07 -52.23 -32.81
CA GLN A 362 38.41 -53.22 -31.98
C GLN A 362 37.57 -54.18 -32.82
N LEU A 363 37.79 -55.48 -32.67
CA LEU A 363 37.01 -56.52 -33.34
C LEU A 363 35.57 -56.57 -32.81
N VAL A 364 34.61 -56.36 -33.72
CA VAL A 364 33.18 -56.38 -33.40
C VAL A 364 32.43 -57.53 -34.08
N GLY A 365 32.98 -58.12 -35.14
CA GLY A 365 32.39 -59.28 -35.81
C GLY A 365 33.38 -60.04 -36.69
N SER A 366 33.22 -61.36 -36.78
CA SER A 366 33.94 -62.18 -37.75
C SER A 366 33.17 -63.44 -38.14
N GLY A 367 33.47 -63.99 -39.31
CA GLY A 367 32.92 -65.25 -39.78
C GLY A 367 33.62 -65.78 -41.02
N PRO A 368 33.28 -67.03 -41.44
CA PRO A 368 32.23 -67.89 -40.88
C PRO A 368 32.54 -68.46 -39.49
N SER A 369 33.81 -68.66 -39.14
CA SER A 369 34.27 -68.95 -37.76
C SER A 369 35.01 -67.75 -37.15
N ASN A 370 35.35 -67.82 -35.86
CA ASN A 370 36.06 -66.73 -35.18
C ASN A 370 37.43 -66.47 -35.81
N TRP A 371 37.55 -65.38 -36.56
CA TRP A 371 38.80 -64.86 -37.09
C TRP A 371 39.16 -63.63 -36.27
N THR A 372 40.09 -63.76 -35.33
CA THR A 372 40.42 -62.71 -34.34
C THR A 372 41.71 -61.95 -34.67
N GLY A 373 42.66 -62.61 -35.32
CA GLY A 373 43.93 -62.03 -35.73
C GLY A 373 43.82 -61.06 -36.90
N THR A 374 44.96 -60.50 -37.29
CA THR A 374 45.12 -59.67 -38.51
C THR A 374 45.79 -60.42 -39.67
N GLY A 375 46.27 -61.64 -39.44
CA GLY A 375 46.78 -62.53 -40.49
C GLY A 375 45.67 -63.27 -41.24
N LEU A 376 46.02 -64.31 -41.99
CA LEU A 376 45.05 -65.15 -42.71
C LEU A 376 44.02 -65.81 -41.75
N PRO A 377 42.81 -66.12 -42.23
CA PRO A 377 41.79 -66.80 -41.44
C PRO A 377 42.27 -68.18 -40.96
N PRO A 378 41.72 -68.70 -39.84
CA PRO A 378 42.21 -69.92 -39.21
C PRO A 378 41.82 -71.23 -39.94
N GLY A 379 40.92 -71.16 -40.93
CA GLY A 379 40.43 -72.30 -41.68
C GLY A 379 40.94 -72.33 -43.13
N THR A 380 40.39 -73.26 -43.92
CA THR A 380 40.55 -73.21 -45.38
C THR A 380 39.97 -71.91 -45.89
N CYS A 381 40.75 -71.18 -46.70
CA CYS A 381 40.34 -69.87 -47.17
C CYS A 381 39.09 -69.96 -48.04
N GLU A 382 39.09 -70.87 -49.02
CA GLU A 382 37.94 -71.19 -49.85
C GLU A 382 36.90 -71.98 -49.04
N THR A 383 35.71 -71.41 -48.90
CA THR A 383 34.58 -71.99 -48.16
C THR A 383 33.48 -72.52 -49.09
N LYS A 384 33.50 -72.14 -50.38
CA LYS A 384 32.50 -72.47 -51.40
C LYS A 384 31.08 -71.98 -51.10
N ASP A 385 30.92 -70.99 -50.22
CA ASP A 385 29.62 -70.46 -49.83
C ASP A 385 29.75 -69.06 -49.22
N THR A 386 29.00 -68.08 -49.71
CA THR A 386 28.95 -66.74 -49.13
C THR A 386 28.31 -66.80 -47.75
N PHE A 387 29.06 -66.47 -46.70
CA PHE A 387 28.48 -66.45 -45.36
C PHE A 387 27.83 -65.09 -45.06
N HIS A 388 26.60 -65.11 -44.53
CA HIS A 388 25.87 -63.92 -44.13
C HIS A 388 25.73 -63.82 -42.61
N ARG A 389 25.86 -62.61 -42.04
CA ARG A 389 25.64 -62.35 -40.62
C ARG A 389 24.82 -61.10 -40.40
N TYR A 390 23.76 -61.22 -39.62
CA TYR A 390 22.86 -60.13 -39.22
C TYR A 390 22.93 -59.92 -37.70
N PRO A 391 24.06 -59.42 -37.17
CA PRO A 391 24.29 -59.46 -35.74
C PRO A 391 23.39 -58.50 -34.96
N GLY A 392 22.90 -57.42 -35.59
CA GLY A 392 22.15 -56.37 -34.88
C GLY A 392 22.95 -55.79 -33.71
N LEU A 393 24.28 -55.81 -33.81
CA LEU A 393 25.17 -55.44 -32.72
C LEU A 393 25.08 -53.94 -32.49
N ASP A 394 24.76 -53.54 -31.25
CA ASP A 394 24.74 -52.14 -30.84
C ASP A 394 26.15 -51.53 -30.94
N LEU A 395 26.26 -50.49 -31.75
CA LEU A 395 27.48 -49.74 -31.99
C LEU A 395 27.53 -48.40 -31.24
N LYS A 396 26.48 -48.01 -30.52
CA LYS A 396 26.48 -46.77 -29.73
C LYS A 396 27.66 -46.67 -28.76
N PRO A 397 28.12 -47.74 -28.08
CA PRO A 397 29.30 -47.66 -27.22
C PRO A 397 30.60 -47.34 -27.97
N PHE A 398 30.64 -47.56 -29.28
CA PHE A 398 31.81 -47.33 -30.13
C PHE A 398 31.77 -45.96 -30.83
N LEU A 399 30.58 -45.43 -31.09
CA LEU A 399 30.37 -44.19 -31.85
C LEU A 399 30.16 -42.99 -30.90
N THR A 400 31.22 -42.59 -30.19
CA THR A 400 31.26 -41.37 -29.37
C THR A 400 31.44 -40.11 -30.24
N ASP A 401 31.54 -38.92 -29.66
CA ASP A 401 31.88 -37.72 -30.45
C ASP A 401 33.32 -37.84 -31.00
N GLY A 402 33.48 -37.69 -32.31
CA GLY A 402 34.77 -37.84 -32.99
C GLY A 402 34.68 -38.55 -34.34
N ASP A 403 35.85 -38.92 -34.86
CA ASP A 403 35.98 -39.72 -36.07
C ASP A 403 36.19 -41.19 -35.70
N HIS A 404 35.43 -42.08 -36.35
CA HIS A 404 35.45 -43.51 -36.13
C HIS A 404 35.74 -44.26 -37.43
N GLU A 405 36.75 -45.13 -37.41
CA GLU A 405 37.07 -46.02 -38.53
C GLU A 405 36.23 -47.29 -38.43
N VAL A 406 35.39 -47.53 -39.44
CA VAL A 406 34.78 -48.83 -39.71
C VAL A 406 35.67 -49.57 -40.70
N TRP A 407 36.12 -50.75 -40.33
CA TRP A 407 37.03 -51.55 -41.13
C TRP A 407 36.46 -52.94 -41.39
N LEU A 408 36.10 -53.19 -42.65
CA LEU A 408 35.74 -54.50 -43.17
C LEU A 408 36.96 -55.09 -43.86
N ARG A 409 37.56 -56.11 -43.24
CA ARG A 409 38.62 -56.93 -43.83
C ARG A 409 38.01 -58.22 -44.32
N VAL A 410 38.35 -58.62 -45.55
CA VAL A 410 37.90 -59.88 -46.12
C VAL A 410 39.07 -60.67 -46.69
N ALA A 411 38.97 -62.00 -46.63
CA ALA A 411 39.88 -62.89 -47.33
C ALA A 411 39.08 -63.60 -48.42
N VAL A 412 39.60 -63.61 -49.64
CA VAL A 412 38.95 -64.21 -50.83
C VAL A 412 39.94 -65.15 -51.51
N ALA A 413 39.48 -66.34 -51.88
CA ALA A 413 40.24 -67.35 -52.57
C ALA A 413 40.47 -66.99 -54.04
N LYS A 414 39.52 -67.20 -54.96
CA LYS A 414 39.68 -66.92 -56.40
C LYS A 414 38.84 -65.74 -56.89
N GLY A 415 37.55 -65.79 -56.64
CA GLY A 415 36.60 -64.72 -56.94
C GLY A 415 35.69 -64.60 -55.73
N GLY A 416 35.23 -63.40 -55.40
CA GLY A 416 34.28 -63.23 -54.30
C GLY A 416 33.77 -61.80 -54.15
N GLU A 417 33.01 -61.58 -53.11
CA GLU A 417 32.34 -60.32 -52.80
C GLU A 417 32.30 -60.06 -51.30
N ALA A 418 32.03 -58.82 -50.93
CA ALA A 418 31.99 -58.40 -49.53
C ALA A 418 31.04 -57.23 -49.32
N PHE A 419 30.43 -57.18 -48.14
CA PHE A 419 29.52 -56.11 -47.77
C PHE A 419 29.48 -55.93 -46.27
N ALA A 420 29.35 -54.68 -45.83
CA ALA A 420 28.88 -54.35 -44.49
C ALA A 420 27.97 -53.13 -44.51
N GLN A 421 26.95 -53.17 -43.66
CA GLN A 421 25.96 -52.12 -43.46
C GLN A 421 25.96 -51.70 -41.99
N ILE A 422 26.26 -50.42 -41.77
CA ILE A 422 26.09 -49.75 -40.49
C ILE A 422 24.83 -48.91 -40.57
N HIS A 423 23.82 -49.26 -39.78
CA HIS A 423 22.59 -48.49 -39.68
C HIS A 423 22.69 -47.53 -38.49
N VAL A 424 22.30 -46.26 -38.67
CA VAL A 424 22.26 -45.27 -37.61
C VAL A 424 20.97 -44.45 -37.73
N ASP A 425 20.18 -44.36 -36.68
CA ASP A 425 19.05 -43.44 -36.55
C ASP A 425 19.37 -42.37 -35.51
N VAL A 426 19.13 -41.11 -35.88
CA VAL A 426 19.44 -39.95 -35.04
C VAL A 426 18.18 -39.21 -34.61
N ASP A 427 18.27 -38.56 -33.47
CA ASP A 427 17.30 -37.57 -33.06
C ASP A 427 17.57 -36.28 -33.83
N ASP A 428 16.67 -35.84 -34.71
CA ASP A 428 16.74 -34.55 -35.39
C ASP A 428 15.72 -33.54 -34.83
N SER A 429 15.16 -33.81 -33.65
CA SER A 429 14.15 -32.96 -33.03
C SER A 429 14.68 -31.56 -32.75
N CYS A 430 13.75 -30.62 -32.69
CA CYS A 430 13.99 -29.26 -32.25
C CYS A 430 14.69 -29.23 -30.89
N GLN A 431 15.73 -28.40 -30.78
CA GLN A 431 16.40 -28.09 -29.53
C GLN A 431 16.22 -26.61 -29.21
N VAL A 432 15.79 -26.34 -27.98
CA VAL A 432 15.69 -24.98 -27.46
C VAL A 432 16.98 -24.66 -26.71
N LEU A 433 17.66 -23.60 -27.15
CA LEU A 433 18.81 -23.01 -26.49
C LEU A 433 18.37 -21.70 -25.84
N GLU A 434 18.57 -21.58 -24.53
CA GLU A 434 18.20 -20.40 -23.76
C GLU A 434 19.40 -19.74 -23.10
N GLN A 435 19.43 -18.42 -23.14
CA GLN A 435 20.39 -17.60 -22.42
C GLN A 435 19.64 -16.44 -21.74
N VAL A 436 19.90 -16.23 -20.44
CA VAL A 436 19.43 -15.04 -19.74
C VAL A 436 20.51 -13.98 -19.81
N VAL A 437 20.21 -12.88 -20.48
CA VAL A 437 21.07 -11.69 -20.56
C VAL A 437 20.60 -10.70 -19.51
N ASP A 438 21.34 -10.60 -18.41
CA ASP A 438 21.06 -9.67 -17.31
C ASP A 438 21.88 -8.39 -17.43
N GLY A 439 21.30 -7.39 -18.12
CA GLY A 439 21.87 -6.05 -18.22
C GLY A 439 21.70 -5.22 -16.94
N CYS A 440 21.04 -5.73 -15.91
CA CYS A 440 20.78 -5.06 -14.65
C CYS A 440 21.76 -5.42 -13.52
N SER A 441 22.45 -6.55 -13.65
CA SER A 441 23.38 -7.10 -12.65
C SER A 441 24.32 -6.05 -12.03
N PHE A 442 24.96 -5.20 -12.85
CA PHE A 442 25.87 -4.16 -12.36
C PHE A 442 25.16 -3.05 -11.57
N ILE A 443 23.97 -2.61 -11.99
CA ILE A 443 23.21 -1.56 -11.29
C ILE A 443 22.59 -2.12 -10.01
N ALA A 444 22.12 -3.37 -10.04
CA ALA A 444 21.55 -4.05 -8.88
C ALA A 444 22.58 -4.33 -7.77
N ALA A 445 23.86 -4.50 -8.15
CA ALA A 445 24.96 -4.71 -7.21
C ALA A 445 25.48 -3.40 -6.59
N ASP A 446 25.13 -2.24 -7.14
CA ASP A 446 25.55 -0.94 -6.61
C ASP A 446 24.74 -0.61 -5.33
N PRO A 447 25.38 -0.50 -4.16
CA PRO A 447 24.68 -0.21 -2.91
C PRO A 447 24.02 1.18 -2.88
N GLN A 448 24.42 2.08 -3.78
CA GLN A 448 23.80 3.40 -3.95
C GLN A 448 22.53 3.35 -4.81
N CYS A 449 22.21 2.22 -5.42
CA CYS A 449 21.05 2.03 -6.29
C CYS A 449 19.98 1.17 -5.61
N ARG A 450 18.71 1.57 -5.73
CA ARG A 450 17.54 0.78 -5.31
C ARG A 450 16.55 0.66 -6.45
N LEU A 451 15.88 -0.50 -6.56
CA LEU A 451 14.85 -0.73 -7.57
C LEU A 451 13.70 0.25 -7.33
N ASP A 452 13.32 0.98 -8.36
CA ASP A 452 12.25 1.98 -8.34
C ASP A 452 11.01 1.46 -9.08
N SER A 453 11.19 0.96 -10.30
CA SER A 453 10.11 0.33 -11.05
C SER A 453 10.57 -0.93 -11.77
N GLU A 454 9.64 -1.88 -11.93
CA GLU A 454 9.82 -3.11 -12.70
C GLU A 454 8.55 -3.44 -13.48
N LEU A 455 8.71 -3.65 -14.78
CA LEU A 455 7.72 -4.26 -15.66
C LEU A 455 8.22 -5.65 -16.08
N VAL A 456 7.44 -6.68 -15.83
CA VAL A 456 7.73 -8.06 -16.26
C VAL A 456 6.72 -8.44 -17.34
N ASP A 457 7.19 -8.56 -18.58
CA ASP A 457 6.37 -8.75 -19.79
C ASP A 457 5.15 -7.81 -19.88
N GLY A 458 5.32 -6.55 -19.45
CA GLY A 458 4.30 -5.51 -19.47
C GLY A 458 3.47 -5.39 -18.18
N VAL A 459 3.61 -6.30 -17.21
CA VAL A 459 2.92 -6.23 -15.91
C VAL A 459 3.78 -5.49 -14.89
N GLN A 460 3.24 -4.46 -14.24
CA GLN A 460 3.95 -3.64 -13.24
C GLN A 460 4.05 -4.39 -11.91
N THR A 461 5.21 -4.97 -11.60
CA THR A 461 5.46 -5.74 -10.36
C THR A 461 6.03 -4.87 -9.23
N SER A 462 6.70 -3.77 -9.57
CA SER A 462 7.21 -2.77 -8.63
C SER A 462 6.98 -1.37 -9.17
N LEU A 463 6.50 -0.43 -8.34
CA LEU A 463 6.29 0.97 -8.70
C LEU A 463 6.71 1.89 -7.53
N ASN A 464 7.50 2.92 -7.82
CA ASN A 464 8.02 3.88 -6.83
C ASN A 464 8.72 3.23 -5.62
N GLY A 465 9.43 2.13 -5.85
CA GLY A 465 10.17 1.36 -4.84
C GLY A 465 9.33 0.41 -4.00
N VAL A 466 8.04 0.26 -4.32
CA VAL A 466 7.10 -0.63 -3.61
C VAL A 466 6.64 -1.75 -4.54
N ALA A 467 6.63 -2.98 -4.03
CA ALA A 467 6.05 -4.12 -4.75
C ALA A 467 4.53 -3.96 -4.84
N THR A 468 3.97 -4.10 -6.05
CA THR A 468 2.52 -3.93 -6.28
C THR A 468 1.70 -5.13 -5.83
N GLY A 469 2.36 -6.25 -5.51
CA GLY A 469 1.70 -7.54 -5.26
C GLY A 469 1.26 -8.27 -6.53
N LEU A 470 1.34 -7.62 -7.70
CA LEU A 470 1.01 -8.23 -8.98
C LEU A 470 2.12 -9.20 -9.38
N ARG A 471 1.72 -10.40 -9.81
CA ARG A 471 2.60 -11.40 -10.43
C ARG A 471 2.10 -11.66 -11.84
N PRO A 472 2.96 -11.54 -12.87
CA PRO A 472 2.59 -11.92 -14.22
C PRO A 472 2.26 -13.41 -14.25
N LEU A 473 1.27 -13.78 -15.06
CA LEU A 473 1.07 -15.17 -15.43
C LEU A 473 2.18 -15.59 -16.39
N GLU A 474 2.54 -16.87 -16.34
CA GLU A 474 3.48 -17.44 -17.31
C GLU A 474 2.96 -17.20 -18.73
N GLN A 475 3.84 -16.74 -19.63
CA GLN A 475 3.48 -16.51 -21.02
C GLN A 475 3.96 -17.66 -21.88
N THR A 476 3.11 -18.11 -22.79
CA THR A 476 3.49 -19.03 -23.88
C THR A 476 3.78 -18.23 -25.14
N ARG A 477 4.97 -18.40 -25.72
CA ARG A 477 5.34 -17.80 -27.01
C ARG A 477 5.76 -18.89 -28.00
N LEU A 478 5.26 -18.78 -29.23
CA LEU A 478 5.71 -19.60 -30.34
C LEU A 478 7.08 -19.10 -30.80
N MET A 479 8.09 -19.97 -30.74
CA MET A 479 9.47 -19.67 -31.11
C MET A 479 9.97 -20.62 -32.19
N GLY A 480 11.03 -20.22 -32.89
CA GLY A 480 11.68 -21.03 -33.92
C GLY A 480 11.23 -20.73 -35.35
N ALA A 481 11.92 -21.35 -36.31
CA ALA A 481 11.57 -21.27 -37.72
C ALA A 481 10.32 -22.12 -38.01
N PRO A 482 9.62 -21.89 -39.15
CA PRO A 482 8.45 -22.70 -39.53
C PRO A 482 8.70 -24.22 -39.61
N SER A 483 9.95 -24.63 -39.84
CA SER A 483 10.38 -26.04 -39.85
C SER A 483 10.53 -26.66 -38.46
N CYS A 484 10.47 -25.84 -37.41
CA CYS A 484 10.74 -26.20 -36.03
C CYS A 484 10.00 -25.25 -35.04
N PRO A 485 8.66 -25.15 -35.14
CA PRO A 485 7.88 -24.36 -34.20
C PRO A 485 7.91 -25.01 -32.81
N THR A 486 8.21 -24.23 -31.78
CA THR A 486 8.17 -24.71 -30.39
C THR A 486 7.42 -23.70 -29.52
N ASP A 487 6.39 -24.17 -28.83
CA ASP A 487 5.70 -23.39 -27.80
C ASP A 487 6.52 -23.38 -26.52
N LEU A 488 6.93 -22.19 -26.10
CA LEU A 488 7.73 -22.02 -24.90
C LEU A 488 6.95 -21.24 -23.85
N THR A 489 6.68 -21.89 -22.72
CA THR A 489 6.01 -21.27 -21.56
C THR A 489 7.04 -20.88 -20.51
N ARG A 490 7.13 -19.60 -20.17
CA ARG A 490 8.10 -19.10 -19.18
C ARG A 490 7.45 -18.09 -18.25
N ASP A 491 8.00 -18.00 -17.05
CA ASP A 491 7.65 -17.02 -16.02
C ASP A 491 7.87 -15.58 -16.49
N TYR A 492 8.92 -15.35 -17.29
CA TYR A 492 9.11 -14.12 -18.05
C TYR A 492 10.00 -14.31 -19.28
N PHE A 493 9.84 -13.40 -20.25
CA PHE A 493 10.76 -13.20 -21.37
C PHE A 493 11.56 -11.91 -21.24
N THR A 494 10.95 -10.82 -20.74
CA THR A 494 11.63 -9.54 -20.55
C THR A 494 11.25 -8.91 -19.21
N LYS A 495 12.26 -8.45 -18.46
CA LYS A 495 12.10 -7.52 -17.35
C LYS A 495 12.70 -6.19 -17.75
N ASP A 496 11.92 -5.14 -17.60
CA ASP A 496 12.35 -3.75 -17.75
C ASP A 496 12.42 -3.14 -16.35
N ARG A 497 13.60 -2.66 -15.95
CA ARG A 497 13.85 -2.15 -14.61
C ARG A 497 14.41 -0.73 -14.66
N LYS A 498 13.92 0.07 -13.71
CA LYS A 498 14.46 1.38 -13.40
C LYS A 498 14.95 1.38 -11.96
N TYR A 499 16.18 1.83 -11.76
CA TYR A 499 16.78 2.01 -10.45
C TYR A 499 16.93 3.49 -10.15
N ARG A 500 16.68 3.86 -8.91
CA ARG A 500 16.99 5.16 -8.33
C ARG A 500 18.33 5.06 -7.63
N CYS A 501 19.32 5.83 -8.09
CA CYS A 501 20.68 5.78 -7.57
C CYS A 501 21.12 7.13 -7.03
N THR A 502 21.83 7.13 -5.90
CA THR A 502 22.42 8.34 -5.32
C THR A 502 23.76 8.66 -6.01
N ALA A 503 23.92 9.89 -6.49
CA ALA A 503 25.17 10.40 -7.03
C ALA A 503 26.01 11.04 -5.91
N THR A 504 27.15 10.42 -5.64
CA THR A 504 28.10 10.84 -4.59
C THR A 504 28.97 11.99 -5.09
N SER A 505 28.46 13.21 -5.17
CA SER A 505 29.32 14.37 -5.54
C SER A 505 29.05 15.68 -4.79
N LEU A 506 28.32 15.64 -3.68
CA LEU A 506 28.21 16.79 -2.79
C LEU A 506 28.82 16.40 -1.44
N ALA A 507 29.77 17.20 -0.96
CA ALA A 507 30.33 17.05 0.37
C ALA A 507 29.17 17.13 1.38
N TYR A 508 28.96 16.05 2.14
CA TYR A 508 27.97 16.04 3.21
C TYR A 508 28.29 17.17 4.20
N PRO A 509 27.28 17.89 4.72
CA PRO A 509 27.52 18.84 5.80
C PRO A 509 28.15 18.11 6.99
N ASP A 510 29.20 18.69 7.58
CA ASP A 510 29.86 18.14 8.76
C ASP A 510 28.91 18.18 9.97
N THR A 511 28.30 17.04 10.29
CA THR A 511 27.41 16.85 11.44
C THR A 511 28.16 16.47 12.71
N SER A 512 29.48 16.34 12.65
CA SER A 512 30.29 15.79 13.75
C SER A 512 30.29 16.67 15.00
N ARG A 513 30.07 17.98 14.88
CA ARG A 513 29.88 18.88 16.02
C ARG A 513 28.55 18.62 16.75
N GLY A 514 27.45 18.46 16.00
CA GLY A 514 26.14 18.16 16.59
C GLY A 514 26.15 16.84 17.35
N ALA A 515 26.76 15.80 16.75
CA ALA A 515 26.97 14.52 17.42
C ALA A 515 27.83 14.66 18.69
N TYR A 516 28.92 15.43 18.64
CA TYR A 516 29.76 15.69 19.81
C TYR A 516 29.00 16.35 20.96
N ILE A 517 28.16 17.35 20.66
CA ILE A 517 27.36 18.03 21.69
C ILE A 517 26.39 17.05 22.34
N ILE A 518 25.67 16.24 21.56
CA ILE A 518 24.70 15.28 22.08
C ILE A 518 25.37 14.20 22.93
N ASP A 519 26.46 13.62 22.44
CA ASP A 519 27.12 12.49 23.09
C ASP A 519 27.89 12.87 24.36
N ARG A 520 28.29 14.14 24.48
CA ARG A 520 29.18 14.60 25.58
C ARG A 520 28.56 15.62 26.51
N SER A 521 27.34 16.06 26.24
CA SER A 521 26.57 16.87 27.19
C SER A 521 25.80 15.98 28.16
N THR A 522 25.55 16.49 29.35
CA THR A 522 24.69 15.88 30.37
C THR A 522 23.66 16.90 30.83
N GLU A 523 22.76 16.53 31.74
CA GLU A 523 21.72 17.42 32.27
C GLU A 523 22.27 18.68 32.97
N THR A 524 23.55 18.70 33.33
CA THR A 524 24.20 19.81 34.04
C THR A 524 25.42 20.38 33.32
N LEU A 525 25.74 19.87 32.12
CA LEU A 525 26.96 20.22 31.41
C LEU A 525 26.74 20.20 29.89
N LEU A 526 27.05 21.30 29.22
CA LEU A 526 27.09 21.41 27.77
C LEU A 526 28.54 21.27 27.30
N ALA A 527 28.82 20.24 26.51
CA ALA A 527 30.11 20.07 25.82
C ALA A 527 29.97 20.49 24.36
N ASP A 528 30.91 21.25 23.83
CA ASP A 528 30.91 21.72 22.44
C ASP A 528 32.29 21.59 21.82
N ARG A 529 32.34 21.54 20.49
CA ARG A 529 33.53 21.46 19.67
C ARG A 529 33.42 22.38 18.47
N THR A 530 34.34 23.32 18.31
CA THR A 530 34.39 24.24 17.16
C THR A 530 35.61 23.97 16.28
N LEU A 531 35.43 24.06 14.96
CA LEU A 531 36.53 23.95 14.00
C LEU A 531 37.28 25.30 13.93
N GLN A 532 38.59 25.26 14.08
CA GLN A 532 39.48 26.41 13.98
C GLN A 532 39.94 26.63 12.53
N ALA A 533 40.48 27.81 12.25
CA ALA A 533 40.93 28.20 10.91
C ALA A 533 42.08 27.35 10.34
N ASP A 534 42.82 26.66 11.21
CA ASP A 534 43.89 25.72 10.85
C ASP A 534 43.39 24.28 10.61
N GLY A 535 42.07 24.06 10.68
CA GLY A 535 41.45 22.74 10.54
C GLY A 535 41.48 21.88 11.80
N SER A 536 42.03 22.38 12.92
CA SER A 536 41.97 21.72 14.22
C SER A 536 40.63 21.95 14.92
N PHE A 537 40.29 21.11 15.89
CA PHE A 537 39.10 21.29 16.71
C PHE A 537 39.45 21.81 18.10
N SER A 538 38.76 22.86 18.55
CA SER A 538 38.77 23.33 19.93
C SER A 538 37.53 22.79 20.65
N SER A 539 37.69 22.27 21.87
CA SER A 539 36.57 21.78 22.68
C SER A 539 36.35 22.63 23.92
N SER A 540 35.09 22.90 24.26
CA SER A 540 34.70 23.61 25.47
C SER A 540 33.69 22.80 26.28
N THR A 541 33.65 23.06 27.59
CA THR A 541 32.61 22.55 28.49
C THR A 541 32.09 23.70 29.35
N GLN A 542 30.77 23.77 29.52
CA GLN A 542 30.12 24.77 30.36
C GLN A 542 29.07 24.09 31.24
N ALA A 543 29.10 24.40 32.53
CA ALA A 543 28.04 23.99 33.44
C ALA A 543 26.77 24.80 33.17
N PHE A 544 25.61 24.15 33.19
CA PHE A 544 24.31 24.81 33.22
C PHE A 544 23.41 24.12 34.25
N ALA A 545 22.42 24.86 34.77
CA ALA A 545 21.41 24.29 35.65
C ALA A 545 20.04 24.62 35.07
N LEU A 546 19.22 23.59 34.90
CA LEU A 546 17.79 23.80 34.68
C LEU A 546 17.16 24.29 35.99
N PRO A 547 16.27 25.28 35.96
CA PRO A 547 15.49 25.66 37.14
C PRO A 547 14.74 24.43 37.68
N ASP A 548 14.69 24.29 39.00
CA ASP A 548 13.93 23.23 39.66
C ASP A 548 12.48 23.25 39.16
N ARG A 549 12.03 22.14 38.59
CA ARG A 549 10.66 21.97 38.14
C ARG A 549 9.97 21.18 39.23
N GLY A 550 9.36 21.88 40.18
CA GLY A 550 8.60 21.24 41.27
C GLY A 550 7.66 20.14 40.76
N SER A 551 7.40 19.14 41.60
CA SER A 551 6.60 17.97 41.22
C SER A 551 5.16 18.35 40.88
N VAL A 552 4.72 18.04 39.67
CA VAL A 552 3.31 18.14 39.25
C VAL A 552 2.60 16.82 39.59
N PRO A 553 1.36 16.83 40.11
CA PRO A 553 0.59 15.60 40.31
C PRO A 553 0.45 14.81 39.00
N ALA A 554 0.52 13.48 39.09
CA ALA A 554 0.57 12.59 37.94
C ALA A 554 -0.73 12.55 37.09
N CYS A 555 -1.85 13.06 37.61
CA CYS A 555 -3.13 13.07 36.93
C CYS A 555 -4.01 14.26 37.39
N GLU A 556 -5.04 14.58 36.60
CA GLU A 556 -6.19 15.37 37.04
C GLU A 556 -7.26 14.45 37.66
N PRO A 557 -7.74 14.71 38.88
CA PRO A 557 -8.77 13.87 39.50
C PRO A 557 -10.10 14.01 38.75
N ILE A 558 -10.65 12.88 38.33
CA ILE A 558 -11.93 12.77 37.65
C ILE A 558 -12.85 11.82 38.43
N CYS A 559 -14.16 11.96 38.23
CA CYS A 559 -15.17 11.04 38.74
C CYS A 559 -16.03 10.48 37.60
N LYS A 560 -16.61 9.30 37.84
CA LYS A 560 -17.50 8.59 36.90
C LYS A 560 -18.91 8.61 37.47
N THR A 561 -19.88 9.02 36.67
CA THR A 561 -21.30 9.02 37.04
C THR A 561 -22.13 8.26 36.01
N GLN A 562 -23.33 7.82 36.37
CA GLN A 562 -24.25 7.14 35.47
C GLN A 562 -25.68 7.64 35.64
N ALA A 563 -26.46 7.65 34.56
CA ALA A 563 -27.89 7.94 34.60
C ALA A 563 -28.68 6.84 33.88
N PRO A 564 -29.86 6.43 34.41
CA PRO A 564 -30.71 5.46 33.75
C PRO A 564 -31.30 6.03 32.46
N LYS A 565 -31.31 5.21 31.41
CA LYS A 565 -31.83 5.55 30.07
C LYS A 565 -32.82 4.49 29.61
N ALA A 566 -34.01 4.91 29.20
CA ALA A 566 -34.95 3.99 28.56
C ALA A 566 -34.42 3.57 27.17
N ASN A 567 -34.46 2.27 26.86
CA ASN A 567 -34.02 1.78 25.56
C ASN A 567 -35.12 2.00 24.51
N SER A 568 -35.10 3.17 23.89
CA SER A 568 -36.02 3.57 22.83
C SER A 568 -35.45 3.40 21.41
N GLU A 569 -34.32 2.69 21.25
CA GLU A 569 -33.70 2.45 19.94
C GLU A 569 -34.65 1.74 18.98
N ALA A 570 -34.58 2.06 17.69
CA ALA A 570 -35.40 1.46 16.65
C ALA A 570 -34.57 0.56 15.74
N ALA A 571 -35.07 -0.66 15.51
CA ALA A 571 -34.55 -1.63 14.55
C ALA A 571 -35.64 -2.03 13.52
N PRO A 572 -35.30 -2.74 12.42
CA PRO A 572 -36.29 -3.13 11.41
C PRO A 572 -37.49 -3.90 11.98
N ASP A 573 -37.30 -4.59 13.10
CA ASP A 573 -38.31 -5.39 13.79
C ASP A 573 -39.06 -4.63 14.91
N GLY A 574 -38.90 -3.30 14.96
CA GLY A 574 -39.60 -2.39 15.89
C GLY A 574 -38.68 -1.73 16.94
N VAL A 575 -39.28 -1.17 17.99
CA VAL A 575 -38.55 -0.55 19.11
C VAL A 575 -37.85 -1.64 19.91
N VAL A 576 -36.53 -1.56 20.06
CA VAL A 576 -35.67 -2.57 20.68
C VAL A 576 -36.09 -2.83 22.14
N GLY A 577 -36.41 -1.79 22.91
CA GLY A 577 -36.89 -1.94 24.28
C GLY A 577 -38.17 -2.78 24.41
N SER A 578 -39.05 -2.80 23.40
CA SER A 578 -40.26 -3.65 23.42
C SER A 578 -39.96 -5.15 23.34
N LYS A 579 -38.73 -5.51 22.95
CA LYS A 579 -38.24 -6.89 22.85
C LYS A 579 -37.35 -7.29 24.02
N GLN A 580 -37.15 -6.41 25.00
CA GLN A 580 -36.28 -6.64 26.15
C GLN A 580 -37.10 -6.85 27.43
N ASN A 581 -36.68 -7.81 28.26
CA ASN A 581 -37.30 -8.05 29.58
C ASN A 581 -37.05 -6.89 30.57
N GLN A 582 -35.96 -6.14 30.38
CA GLN A 582 -35.62 -4.93 31.12
C GLN A 582 -35.13 -3.85 30.14
N PRO A 583 -36.00 -2.94 29.67
CA PRO A 583 -35.68 -1.96 28.64
C PRO A 583 -35.01 -0.69 29.21
N THR A 584 -34.08 -0.86 30.14
CA THR A 584 -33.33 0.24 30.80
C THR A 584 -31.84 0.01 30.64
N GLY A 585 -31.17 0.91 29.91
CA GLY A 585 -29.72 1.04 29.84
C GLY A 585 -29.20 2.11 30.81
N VAL A 586 -27.88 2.33 30.79
CA VAL A 586 -27.22 3.39 31.55
C VAL A 586 -26.32 4.20 30.63
N ASP A 587 -26.43 5.53 30.69
CA ASP A 587 -25.42 6.42 30.12
C ASP A 587 -24.33 6.64 31.18
N THR A 588 -23.06 6.62 30.78
CA THR A 588 -21.90 6.85 31.66
C THR A 588 -21.25 8.19 31.32
N PHE A 589 -20.96 8.99 32.33
CA PHE A 589 -20.33 10.29 32.20
C PHE A 589 -19.04 10.36 33.02
N TYR A 590 -18.12 11.22 32.59
CA TYR A 590 -16.89 11.53 33.30
C TYR A 590 -16.82 13.03 33.55
N HIS A 591 -16.60 13.42 34.80
CA HIS A 591 -16.51 14.82 35.21
C HIS A 591 -15.16 15.12 35.84
N ALA A 592 -14.62 16.31 35.57
CA ALA A 592 -13.49 16.83 36.32
C ALA A 592 -13.94 17.17 37.75
N CYS A 593 -13.14 16.79 38.73
CA CYS A 593 -13.45 17.07 40.12
C CYS A 593 -13.23 18.54 40.47
N THR A 594 -14.05 19.07 41.36
CA THR A 594 -13.88 20.44 41.86
C THR A 594 -12.62 20.54 42.72
N SER A 595 -12.19 21.77 43.03
CA SER A 595 -11.03 22.03 43.88
C SER A 595 -11.11 21.38 45.27
N ASP A 596 -12.33 21.10 45.74
CA ASP A 596 -12.60 20.44 47.03
C ASP A 596 -12.68 18.91 46.90
N ASN A 597 -12.25 18.36 45.77
CA ASN A 597 -12.31 16.93 45.43
C ASN A 597 -13.73 16.35 45.43
N ALA A 598 -14.71 17.17 45.03
CA ALA A 598 -16.11 16.76 44.91
C ALA A 598 -16.50 16.50 43.44
N CYS A 599 -17.33 15.48 43.21
CA CYS A 599 -17.82 15.12 41.89
C CYS A 599 -19.07 15.96 41.53
N PRO A 600 -19.04 16.77 40.45
CA PRO A 600 -20.19 17.58 40.05
C PRO A 600 -21.19 16.76 39.23
N ALA A 601 -21.87 15.79 39.87
CA ALA A 601 -22.85 14.96 39.20
C ALA A 601 -24.03 15.78 38.65
N GLY A 602 -24.43 15.49 37.40
CA GLY A 602 -25.57 16.12 36.75
C GLY A 602 -26.93 15.67 37.32
N PRO A 603 -28.03 16.34 36.94
CA PRO A 603 -29.37 15.98 37.42
C PRO A 603 -29.76 14.54 37.05
N GLY A 604 -30.05 13.72 38.06
CA GLY A 604 -30.42 12.31 37.86
C GLY A 604 -29.23 11.37 37.64
N GLU A 605 -28.00 11.87 37.75
CA GLU A 605 -26.79 11.05 37.73
C GLU A 605 -26.44 10.53 39.13
N GLU A 606 -26.02 9.27 39.21
CA GLU A 606 -25.46 8.65 40.40
C GLU A 606 -23.93 8.51 40.26
N ILE A 607 -23.19 8.78 41.33
CA ILE A 607 -21.73 8.64 41.34
C ILE A 607 -21.38 7.16 41.41
N VAL A 608 -20.69 6.67 40.38
CA VAL A 608 -20.18 5.30 40.27
C VAL A 608 -18.77 5.22 40.84
N SER A 609 -17.90 6.16 40.47
CA SER A 609 -16.54 6.28 40.99
C SER A 609 -16.30 7.70 41.47
N ALA A 610 -15.90 7.84 42.72
CA ALA A 610 -15.54 9.14 43.31
C ALA A 610 -14.25 9.70 42.70
N CYS A 611 -13.96 10.96 43.04
CA CYS A 611 -12.82 11.71 42.54
C CYS A 611 -11.48 11.03 42.81
N GLY A 612 -10.72 10.75 41.74
CA GLY A 612 -9.38 10.19 41.81
C GLY A 612 -8.69 10.10 40.45
N CYS A 613 -7.48 9.54 40.43
CA CYS A 613 -6.82 9.15 39.18
C CYS A 613 -7.46 7.87 38.66
N LEU A 614 -8.56 8.00 37.92
CA LEU A 614 -9.23 6.84 37.32
C LEU A 614 -8.49 6.42 36.03
N ASP A 615 -8.23 5.12 35.90
CA ASP A 615 -7.62 4.51 34.71
C ASP A 615 -8.63 3.57 34.03
N ASP A 616 -9.56 4.18 33.30
CA ASP A 616 -10.57 3.47 32.49
C ASP A 616 -10.10 3.35 31.02
N PHE A 617 -8.78 3.44 30.77
CA PHE A 617 -8.20 3.29 29.42
C PHE A 617 -8.58 1.97 28.74
N PRO A 618 -8.64 0.80 29.42
CA PRO A 618 -9.12 -0.44 28.81
C PRO A 618 -10.56 -0.33 28.28
N GLU A 619 -11.45 0.37 28.99
CA GLU A 619 -12.85 0.56 28.60
C GLU A 619 -12.96 1.49 27.39
N ALA A 620 -12.18 2.57 27.38
CA ALA A 620 -12.08 3.47 26.23
C ALA A 620 -11.53 2.75 24.98
N VAL A 621 -10.51 1.89 25.12
CA VAL A 621 -9.96 1.10 24.02
C VAL A 621 -10.98 0.09 23.49
N VAL A 622 -11.74 -0.56 24.37
CA VAL A 622 -12.81 -1.49 23.97
C VAL A 622 -13.90 -0.73 23.20
N MET A 623 -14.34 0.43 23.69
CA MET A 623 -15.33 1.26 22.97
C MET A 623 -14.80 1.69 21.59
N MET A 624 -13.56 2.15 21.50
CA MET A 624 -12.92 2.53 20.23
C MET A 624 -12.77 1.35 19.27
N GLN A 625 -12.48 0.14 19.77
CA GLN A 625 -12.45 -1.07 18.95
C GLN A 625 -13.86 -1.49 18.50
N THR A 626 -14.88 -1.37 19.35
CA THR A 626 -16.27 -1.64 18.94
C THR A 626 -16.75 -0.65 17.89
N VAL A 627 -16.41 0.64 18.00
CA VAL A 627 -16.69 1.64 16.96
C VAL A 627 -15.92 1.35 15.68
N ARG A 628 -14.65 0.91 15.77
CA ARG A 628 -13.85 0.48 14.61
C ARG A 628 -14.43 -0.77 13.93
N MET A 629 -14.90 -1.76 14.69
CA MET A 629 -15.53 -2.97 14.15
C MET A 629 -16.91 -2.68 13.56
N ALA A 630 -17.73 -1.86 14.23
CA ALA A 630 -19.01 -1.38 13.68
C ALA A 630 -18.81 -0.53 12.42
N GLY A 631 -17.74 0.28 12.38
CA GLY A 631 -17.33 1.04 11.20
C GLY A 631 -16.86 0.14 10.06
N ALA A 632 -16.20 -0.99 10.34
CA ALA A 632 -15.80 -1.97 9.34
C ALA A 632 -17.01 -2.70 8.71
N ASP A 633 -18.07 -2.94 9.50
CA ASP A 633 -19.35 -3.49 9.00
C ASP A 633 -20.19 -2.47 8.21
N MET A 634 -19.95 -1.16 8.37
CA MET A 634 -20.59 -0.10 7.58
C MET A 634 -19.87 0.24 6.26
N VAL A 635 -18.73 -0.39 5.96
CA VAL A 635 -18.10 -0.30 4.64
C VAL A 635 -18.71 -1.35 3.72
N CYS A 636 -19.85 -1.03 3.12
CA CYS A 636 -20.37 -1.81 2.00
C CYS A 636 -19.40 -1.73 0.81
N SER A 637 -19.01 -2.92 0.35
CA SER A 637 -18.58 -3.27 -1.00
C SER A 637 -18.99 -2.25 -2.08
N ALA A 638 -18.03 -1.45 -2.53
CA ALA A 638 -18.09 -0.84 -3.85
C ALA A 638 -17.66 -1.90 -4.88
N VAL A 639 -18.62 -2.67 -5.38
CA VAL A 639 -18.48 -3.26 -6.73
C VAL A 639 -18.88 -2.16 -7.70
N ALA A 640 -17.91 -1.65 -8.46
CA ALA A 640 -18.17 -0.76 -9.58
C ALA A 640 -18.76 -1.56 -10.77
N PRO A 641 -19.67 -0.99 -11.56
CA PRO A 641 -19.99 -1.51 -12.89
C PRO A 641 -18.82 -1.31 -13.88
#